data_AF-A6T3R7-F1
#
_entry.id   AF-A6T3R7-F1
#
_cell.length_a   1.000
_cell.length_b   1.000
_cell.length_c   1.000
_cell.angle_alpha   90.00
_cell.angle_beta   90.00
_cell.angle_gamma   90.00
#
_symmetry.space_group_name_H-M   'P 1'
#
loop_
_entity.id
_entity.type
_entity.pdbx_description
1 polymer ?
#
loop_
_entity_poly.entity_id
_entity_poly.type
_entity_poly.pdbx_seq_one_letter_code
_entity_poly.pdbx_strand_id
1 'polypeptide(L)'
;MYFIRKYAAMALLFSLTACATQVPLQAETAVSNTKMAAMADADSWTYLSPAQIDSTRFLGPPPDAAATRREIEFMLSLQAQRTPAQVKLAVADHEQSVFRFASIIGDGFRPDRLPLTARLFETLHETGNVMEKQGKNKWKRVRPPLADARIQPVAKYSRSGSYPSGHATFSFLSAIVLADLLPEKSEQIFARAREFGENRVIGGVHYPSDVAAGQRLATLIAVLIQQNPAFQQDFAAARAELRAAMNLP
;
A
#
# COMPACT_ATOMS: atom_id res chain seq x y z
N MET A 1 -60.31 -21.93 -45.48
CA MET A 1 -60.38 -22.98 -44.44
C MET A 1 -60.19 -22.28 -43.09
N TYR A 2 -61.28 -21.87 -42.40
CA TYR A 2 -62.02 -22.64 -41.36
C TYR A 2 -61.11 -22.96 -40.15
N PHE A 3 -61.36 -22.63 -38.86
CA PHE A 3 -62.48 -22.21 -37.98
C PHE A 3 -61.83 -21.40 -36.82
N ILE A 4 -62.32 -20.31 -36.21
CA ILE A 4 -63.58 -19.97 -35.49
C ILE A 4 -63.79 -20.65 -34.10
N ARG A 5 -64.08 -19.79 -33.10
CA ARG A 5 -64.77 -19.94 -31.77
C ARG A 5 -63.93 -20.25 -30.53
N LYS A 6 -63.85 -19.36 -29.51
CA LYS A 6 -64.85 -18.74 -28.58
C LYS A 6 -65.43 -19.73 -27.56
N TYR A 7 -65.19 -19.48 -26.26
CA TYR A 7 -66.07 -19.63 -25.08
C TYR A 7 -65.39 -18.79 -23.95
N ALA A 8 -65.91 -17.69 -23.36
CA ALA A 8 -67.18 -17.44 -22.65
C ALA A 8 -67.41 -18.48 -21.53
N ALA A 9 -67.73 -18.19 -20.28
CA ALA A 9 -67.97 -16.99 -19.49
C ALA A 9 -68.08 -17.46 -18.01
N MET A 10 -68.30 -16.49 -17.10
CA MET A 10 -69.22 -16.56 -15.95
C MET A 10 -68.60 -16.36 -14.56
N ALA A 11 -69.17 -15.37 -13.91
CA ALA A 11 -68.89 -14.78 -12.61
C ALA A 11 -69.43 -15.61 -11.44
N LEU A 12 -68.96 -15.35 -10.21
CA LEU A 12 -69.80 -14.75 -9.16
C LEU A 12 -69.00 -14.29 -7.92
N LEU A 13 -69.59 -13.30 -7.25
CA LEU A 13 -69.18 -12.52 -6.08
C LEU A 13 -68.93 -13.34 -4.79
N PHE A 14 -68.12 -12.78 -3.89
CA PHE A 14 -68.49 -12.66 -2.47
C PHE A 14 -67.88 -11.40 -1.83
N SER A 15 -68.54 -10.97 -0.78
CA SER A 15 -68.71 -9.60 -0.30
C SER A 15 -67.76 -9.22 0.85
N LEU A 16 -67.89 -7.95 1.26
CA LEU A 16 -67.93 -7.44 2.64
C LEU A 16 -66.70 -6.70 3.25
N THR A 17 -67.02 -5.44 3.58
CA THR A 17 -66.71 -4.65 4.78
C THR A 17 -65.37 -3.91 4.94
N ALA A 18 -65.58 -2.60 5.14
CA ALA A 18 -64.67 -1.54 5.56
C ALA A 18 -63.89 -1.84 6.85
N CYS A 19 -62.75 -1.19 7.03
CA CYS A 19 -62.55 -0.08 7.99
C CYS A 19 -61.05 0.05 8.29
N ALA A 20 -60.40 1.12 7.84
CA ALA A 20 -59.22 1.64 8.52
C ALA A 20 -58.94 3.07 8.05
N THR A 21 -58.99 3.97 9.03
CA THR A 21 -58.75 5.40 8.99
C THR A 21 -57.36 5.76 8.46
N GLN A 22 -57.31 6.75 7.57
CA GLN A 22 -56.08 7.43 7.18
C GLN A 22 -55.50 8.18 8.39
N VAL A 23 -54.26 7.83 8.76
CA VAL A 23 -53.38 8.69 9.55
C VAL A 23 -52.39 9.31 8.56
N PRO A 24 -52.28 10.65 8.46
CA PRO A 24 -51.24 11.27 7.66
C PRO A 24 -49.91 11.11 8.39
N LEU A 25 -48.94 10.42 7.76
CA LEU A 25 -47.56 10.47 8.22
C LEU A 25 -47.01 11.86 7.89
N GLN A 26 -46.76 12.65 8.94
CA GLN A 26 -46.01 13.89 8.86
C GLN A 26 -44.59 13.56 8.38
N ALA A 27 -44.15 14.26 7.34
CA ALA A 27 -42.76 14.26 6.90
C ALA A 27 -41.93 15.04 7.94
N GLU A 28 -41.24 14.33 8.83
CA GLU A 28 -40.15 14.91 9.60
C GLU A 28 -38.89 14.95 8.74
N THR A 29 -38.47 16.17 8.43
CA THR A 29 -37.18 16.50 7.83
C THR A 29 -36.06 16.18 8.81
N ALA A 30 -35.52 14.96 8.77
CA ALA A 30 -34.25 14.63 9.39
C ALA A 30 -33.09 15.00 8.44
N VAL A 31 -32.76 16.28 8.39
CA VAL A 31 -31.46 16.73 7.90
C VAL A 31 -30.46 16.60 9.04
N SER A 32 -29.32 15.96 8.75
CA SER A 32 -28.07 15.98 9.52
C SER A 32 -28.01 15.13 10.80
N ASN A 33 -27.27 14.02 10.71
CA ASN A 33 -26.12 13.78 11.61
C ASN A 33 -25.20 12.60 11.21
N THR A 34 -25.41 11.95 10.07
CA THR A 34 -24.54 10.86 9.60
C THR A 34 -23.18 11.30 9.07
N LYS A 35 -22.90 12.60 8.97
CA LYS A 35 -21.60 13.13 8.50
C LYS A 35 -20.59 13.49 9.61
N MET A 36 -20.93 13.32 10.89
CA MET A 36 -20.01 13.59 12.00
C MET A 36 -19.57 12.36 12.80
N ALA A 37 -20.09 11.17 12.48
CA ALA A 37 -19.68 9.92 13.13
C ALA A 37 -18.48 9.23 12.43
N ALA A 38 -17.96 9.79 11.34
CA ALA A 38 -16.82 9.25 10.59
C ALA A 38 -15.51 10.04 10.83
N MET A 39 -15.41 10.77 11.94
CA MET A 39 -14.23 11.59 12.30
C MET A 39 -13.76 11.35 13.74
N ALA A 40 -14.02 10.16 14.28
CA ALA A 40 -13.57 9.79 15.62
C ALA A 40 -12.91 8.40 15.58
N ASP A 41 -11.72 8.33 15.00
CA ASP A 41 -10.62 7.47 15.46
C ASP A 41 -9.35 7.94 14.72
N ALA A 42 -8.52 8.69 15.43
CA ALA A 42 -7.23 9.20 14.96
C ALA A 42 -6.09 8.22 15.30
N ASP A 43 -6.35 6.92 15.18
CA ASP A 43 -5.38 5.84 15.29
C ASP A 43 -5.17 5.24 13.89
N SER A 44 -3.90 5.09 13.48
CA SER A 44 -3.45 4.76 12.12
C SER A 44 -4.39 3.87 11.31
N TRP A 45 -5.08 4.46 10.33
CA TRP A 45 -5.90 3.73 9.36
C TRP A 45 -4.99 2.88 8.48
N THR A 46 -5.35 1.62 8.23
CA THR A 46 -4.63 0.72 7.30
C THR A 46 -5.64 0.11 6.32
N TYR A 47 -5.22 -0.21 5.10
CA TYR A 47 -6.08 -0.86 4.12
C TYR A 47 -6.13 -2.38 4.28
N LEU A 48 -5.21 -2.96 5.04
CA LEU A 48 -5.19 -4.38 5.40
C LEU A 48 -4.83 -4.54 6.86
N SER A 49 -5.60 -5.39 7.55
CA SER A 49 -5.28 -5.86 8.88
C SER A 49 -4.33 -7.06 8.82
N PRO A 50 -3.33 -7.15 9.72
CA PRO A 50 -2.45 -8.31 9.81
C PRO A 50 -3.19 -9.61 10.18
N ALA A 51 -4.44 -9.53 10.66
CA ALA A 51 -5.27 -10.70 10.94
C ALA A 51 -5.87 -11.33 9.67
N GLN A 52 -5.97 -10.59 8.57
CA GLN A 52 -6.56 -11.09 7.34
C GLN A 52 -5.65 -12.09 6.63
N ILE A 53 -4.32 -11.91 6.74
CA ILE A 53 -3.34 -12.63 5.92
C ILE A 53 -2.05 -12.88 6.70
N ASP A 54 -1.60 -14.14 6.67
CA ASP A 54 -0.28 -14.54 7.15
C ASP A 54 0.77 -14.31 6.05
N SER A 55 1.43 -13.15 6.11
CA SER A 55 2.51 -12.80 5.18
C SER A 55 3.71 -13.75 5.29
N THR A 56 3.89 -14.42 6.43
CA THR A 56 5.04 -15.30 6.66
C THR A 56 4.93 -16.61 5.90
N ARG A 57 3.70 -17.08 5.67
CA ARG A 57 3.42 -18.24 4.80
C ARG A 57 3.68 -17.90 3.34
N PHE A 58 3.34 -16.70 2.90
CA PHE A 58 3.61 -16.25 1.54
C PHE A 58 5.11 -16.06 1.26
N LEU A 59 5.84 -15.44 2.19
CA LEU A 59 7.25 -15.11 1.98
C LEU A 59 8.22 -16.28 2.16
N GLY A 60 7.88 -17.24 3.03
CA GLY A 60 8.82 -18.25 3.50
C GLY A 60 9.95 -17.68 4.38
N PRO A 61 10.70 -18.56 5.08
CA PRO A 61 11.78 -18.12 5.97
C PRO A 61 12.90 -17.37 5.22
N PRO A 62 13.69 -16.56 5.93
CA PRO A 62 14.89 -15.96 5.35
C PRO A 62 15.90 -17.04 4.92
N PRO A 63 16.87 -16.69 4.05
CA PRO A 63 17.93 -17.61 3.67
C PRO A 63 18.74 -18.13 4.85
N ASP A 64 19.32 -19.32 4.68
CA ASP A 64 20.14 -19.97 5.69
C ASP A 64 21.46 -19.21 5.98
N ALA A 65 22.25 -19.75 6.91
CA ALA A 65 23.52 -19.15 7.30
C ALA A 65 24.58 -19.15 6.18
N ALA A 66 24.54 -20.11 5.26
CA ALA A 66 25.49 -20.18 4.14
C ALA A 66 25.16 -19.12 3.08
N ALA A 67 23.89 -18.96 2.75
CA ALA A 67 23.39 -17.88 1.90
C ALA A 67 23.64 -16.51 2.53
N THR A 68 23.34 -16.35 3.82
CA THR A 68 23.59 -15.08 4.54
C THR A 68 25.07 -14.69 4.50
N ARG A 69 26.00 -15.66 4.67
CA ARG A 69 27.44 -15.39 4.51
C ARG A 69 27.81 -14.87 3.12
N ARG A 70 27.24 -15.45 2.06
CA ARG A 70 27.47 -14.96 0.68
C ARG A 70 26.92 -13.55 0.48
N GLU A 71 25.76 -13.25 1.06
CA GLU A 71 25.19 -11.90 1.02
C GLU A 71 26.08 -10.87 1.73
N ILE A 72 26.68 -11.23 2.87
CA ILE A 72 27.63 -10.36 3.58
C ILE A 72 28.86 -10.07 2.71
N GLU A 73 29.46 -11.08 2.08
CA GLU A 73 30.62 -10.87 1.20
C GLU A 73 30.27 -9.99 -0.01
N PHE A 74 29.07 -10.14 -0.57
CA PHE A 74 28.56 -9.23 -1.61
C PHE A 74 28.38 -7.80 -1.08
N MET A 75 27.85 -7.63 0.13
CA MET A 75 27.71 -6.31 0.74
C MET A 75 29.06 -5.64 1.02
N LEU A 76 30.08 -6.40 1.43
CA LEU A 76 31.44 -5.89 1.62
C LEU A 76 32.06 -5.43 0.30
N SER A 77 31.82 -6.15 -0.81
CA SER A 77 32.28 -5.73 -2.12
C SER A 77 31.59 -4.43 -2.58
N LEU A 78 30.30 -4.27 -2.32
CA LEU A 78 29.58 -3.01 -2.56
C LEU A 78 30.10 -1.88 -1.67
N GLN A 79 30.36 -2.14 -0.40
CA GLN A 79 30.90 -1.15 0.54
C GLN A 79 32.26 -0.62 0.07
N ALA A 80 33.12 -1.49 -0.47
CA ALA A 80 34.42 -1.09 -1.00
C ALA A 80 34.33 -0.20 -2.26
N GLN A 81 33.22 -0.29 -3.00
CA GLN A 81 33.04 0.38 -4.29
C GLN A 81 32.03 1.54 -4.25
N ARG A 82 31.28 1.72 -3.16
CA ARG A 82 30.21 2.72 -3.10
C ARG A 82 30.76 4.13 -3.25
N THR A 83 30.13 4.90 -4.11
CA THR A 83 30.50 6.30 -4.37
C THR A 83 29.87 7.24 -3.33
N PRO A 84 30.41 8.47 -3.16
CA PRO A 84 29.78 9.48 -2.31
C PRO A 84 28.32 9.79 -2.70
N ALA A 85 28.00 9.75 -4.00
CA ALA A 85 26.64 9.94 -4.49
C ALA A 85 25.70 8.83 -4.03
N GLN A 86 26.14 7.57 -4.12
CA GLN A 86 25.38 6.42 -3.61
C GLN A 86 25.20 6.48 -2.08
N VAL A 87 26.23 6.91 -1.34
CA VAL A 87 26.12 7.13 0.12
C VAL A 87 25.06 8.18 0.42
N LYS A 88 25.08 9.33 -0.27
CA LYS A 88 24.09 10.40 -0.08
C LYS A 88 22.67 9.91 -0.34
N LEU A 89 22.45 9.16 -1.42
CA LEU A 89 21.15 8.58 -1.75
C LEU A 89 20.71 7.53 -0.72
N ALA A 90 21.61 6.64 -0.29
CA ALA A 90 21.31 5.63 0.73
C ALA A 90 20.93 6.23 2.09
N VAL A 91 21.55 7.35 2.47
CA VAL A 91 21.19 8.12 3.66
C VAL A 91 19.81 8.77 3.50
N ALA A 92 19.57 9.43 2.36
CA ALA A 92 18.31 10.13 2.10
C ALA A 92 17.11 9.17 2.00
N ASP A 93 17.30 7.99 1.41
CA ASP A 93 16.30 6.93 1.29
C ASP A 93 16.08 6.15 2.62
N HIS A 94 16.60 6.66 3.73
CA HIS A 94 16.09 6.31 5.04
C HIS A 94 14.66 6.85 5.25
N GLU A 95 14.35 8.02 4.69
CA GLU A 95 13.03 8.64 4.75
C GLU A 95 12.05 7.88 3.85
N GLN A 96 11.04 7.23 4.46
CA GLN A 96 9.99 6.49 3.75
C GLN A 96 8.86 7.43 3.36
N SER A 97 9.12 8.28 2.36
CA SER A 97 8.14 9.24 1.83
C SER A 97 7.99 9.05 0.33
N VAL A 98 6.75 9.10 -0.17
CA VAL A 98 6.50 8.98 -1.62
C VAL A 98 7.17 10.13 -2.38
N PHE A 99 7.35 11.28 -1.73
CA PHE A 99 8.01 12.45 -2.33
C PHE A 99 9.50 12.24 -2.61
N ARG A 100 10.10 11.12 -2.17
CA ARG A 100 11.42 10.65 -2.63
C ARG A 100 11.46 10.25 -4.12
N PHE A 101 10.30 10.21 -4.78
CA PHE A 101 10.14 10.05 -6.23
C PHE A 101 10.02 11.39 -6.97
N ALA A 102 10.13 12.55 -6.30
CA ALA A 102 10.02 13.86 -6.94
C ALA A 102 11.05 14.07 -8.07
N SER A 103 12.25 13.47 -7.96
CA SER A 103 13.30 13.57 -9.00
C SER A 103 12.90 12.98 -10.35
N ILE A 104 11.91 12.08 -10.40
CA ILE A 104 11.40 11.49 -11.65
C ILE A 104 10.05 12.08 -12.08
N ILE A 105 9.26 12.62 -11.14
CA ILE A 105 7.93 13.17 -11.43
C ILE A 105 8.01 14.65 -11.80
N GLY A 106 8.74 15.44 -11.03
CA GLY A 106 8.92 16.88 -11.23
C GLY A 106 8.63 17.71 -9.98
N ASP A 107 8.97 19.00 -10.04
CA ASP A 107 8.97 19.92 -8.89
C ASP A 107 7.60 20.18 -8.26
N GLY A 108 6.51 19.88 -8.97
CA GLY A 108 5.15 19.95 -8.43
C GLY A 108 4.80 18.80 -7.49
N PHE A 109 5.57 17.71 -7.49
CA PHE A 109 5.32 16.52 -6.68
C PHE A 109 5.84 16.70 -5.25
N ARG A 110 5.07 17.42 -4.43
CA ARG A 110 5.45 17.81 -3.08
C ARG A 110 4.27 17.75 -2.10
N PRO A 111 4.53 17.50 -0.80
CA PRO A 111 3.47 17.32 0.19
C PRO A 111 2.58 18.54 0.38
N ASP A 112 3.11 19.75 0.25
CA ASP A 112 2.35 21.01 0.40
C ASP A 112 1.31 21.23 -0.71
N ARG A 113 1.46 20.54 -1.84
CA ARG A 113 0.55 20.63 -3.00
C ARG A 113 -0.35 19.42 -3.17
N LEU A 114 0.00 18.31 -2.53
CA LEU A 114 -0.61 17.01 -2.75
C LEU A 114 -1.05 16.34 -1.43
N PRO A 115 -1.89 17.00 -0.60
CA PRO A 115 -2.28 16.46 0.71
C PRO A 115 -3.06 15.14 0.61
N LEU A 116 -3.88 14.92 -0.43
CA LEU A 116 -4.62 13.67 -0.60
C LEU A 116 -3.69 12.54 -1.02
N THR A 117 -2.75 12.82 -1.92
CA THR A 117 -1.67 11.91 -2.29
C THR A 117 -0.81 11.56 -1.06
N ALA A 118 -0.41 12.57 -0.27
CA ALA A 118 0.36 12.35 0.95
C ALA A 118 -0.38 11.40 1.92
N ARG A 119 -1.68 11.64 2.15
CA ARG A 119 -2.52 10.76 2.99
C ARG A 119 -2.57 9.34 2.45
N LEU A 120 -2.82 9.15 1.15
CA LEU A 120 -2.86 7.81 0.55
C LEU A 120 -1.55 7.04 0.80
N PHE A 121 -0.41 7.66 0.54
CA PHE A 121 0.89 6.98 0.69
C PHE A 121 1.32 6.80 2.15
N GLU A 122 0.87 7.64 3.08
CA GLU A 122 1.04 7.41 4.52
C GLU A 122 0.23 6.17 4.97
N THR A 123 -1.03 6.05 4.54
CA THR A 123 -1.86 4.87 4.81
C THR A 123 -1.26 3.59 4.21
N LEU A 124 -0.69 3.68 3.00
CA LEU A 124 0.05 2.56 2.37
C LEU A 124 1.31 2.21 3.16
N HIS A 125 2.03 3.20 3.69
CA HIS A 125 3.19 2.98 4.53
C HIS A 125 2.80 2.18 5.79
N GLU A 126 1.76 2.62 6.50
CA GLU A 126 1.27 1.92 7.70
C GLU A 126 0.73 0.53 7.39
N THR A 127 0.02 0.38 6.26
CA THR A 127 -0.42 -0.94 5.77
C THR A 127 0.78 -1.87 5.52
N GLY A 128 1.84 -1.37 4.89
CA GLY A 128 3.10 -2.10 4.74
C GLY A 128 3.76 -2.46 6.07
N ASN A 129 3.79 -1.52 7.00
CA ASN A 129 4.41 -1.67 8.33
C ASN A 129 3.75 -2.77 9.16
N VAL A 130 2.41 -2.85 9.19
CA VAL A 130 1.72 -3.90 9.96
C VAL A 130 1.94 -5.29 9.37
N MET A 131 2.07 -5.40 8.05
CA MET A 131 2.28 -6.67 7.35
C MET A 131 3.71 -7.18 7.49
N GLU A 132 4.71 -6.30 7.34
CA GLU A 132 6.13 -6.69 7.41
C GLU A 132 6.53 -7.14 8.83
N LYS A 133 5.91 -6.54 9.87
CA LYS A 133 6.12 -6.88 11.28
C LYS A 133 5.88 -8.36 11.58
N GLN A 134 4.96 -9.03 10.89
CA GLN A 134 4.73 -10.46 11.10
C GLN A 134 6.00 -11.28 10.83
N GLY A 135 6.68 -11.01 9.72
CA GLY A 135 7.94 -11.66 9.35
C GLY A 135 9.08 -11.27 10.29
N LYS A 136 9.22 -9.97 10.58
CA LYS A 136 10.27 -9.48 11.48
C LYS A 136 10.17 -10.10 12.88
N ASN A 137 8.96 -10.23 13.41
CA ASN A 137 8.73 -10.80 14.74
C ASN A 137 8.90 -12.31 14.77
N LYS A 138 8.53 -13.01 13.69
CA LYS A 138 8.65 -14.47 13.57
C LYS A 138 10.11 -14.91 13.44
N TRP A 139 10.86 -14.35 12.50
CA TRP A 139 12.20 -14.85 12.18
C TRP A 139 13.32 -14.10 12.87
N LYS A 140 13.08 -12.85 13.30
CA LYS A 140 14.05 -12.02 14.04
C LYS A 140 15.44 -12.02 13.40
N ARG A 141 15.52 -12.04 12.07
CA ARG A 141 16.78 -12.09 11.33
C ARG A 141 17.69 -10.94 11.76
N VAL A 142 18.91 -11.23 12.18
CA VAL A 142 19.88 -10.22 12.62
C VAL A 142 20.31 -9.36 11.44
N ARG A 143 20.29 -8.03 11.59
CA ARG A 143 20.70 -7.08 10.54
C ARG A 143 22.20 -7.16 10.23
N PRO A 144 22.63 -6.80 9.00
CA PRO A 144 24.03 -6.95 8.59
C PRO A 144 25.07 -6.34 9.55
N PRO A 145 24.94 -5.09 10.05
CA PRO A 145 25.95 -4.50 10.95
C PRO A 145 26.02 -5.16 12.32
N LEU A 146 24.95 -5.86 12.71
CA LEU A 146 24.88 -6.60 13.98
C LEU A 146 25.37 -8.05 13.83
N ALA A 147 25.36 -8.58 12.60
CA ALA A 147 25.81 -9.92 12.29
C ALA A 147 27.32 -9.96 11.97
N ASP A 148 27.86 -8.92 11.34
CA ASP A 148 29.27 -8.84 10.96
C ASP A 148 29.79 -7.39 11.10
N ALA A 149 30.78 -7.20 11.98
CA ALA A 149 31.35 -5.89 12.29
C ALA A 149 32.15 -5.27 11.12
N ARG A 150 32.48 -6.04 10.07
CA ARG A 150 33.12 -5.50 8.86
C ARG A 150 32.16 -4.62 8.04
N ILE A 151 30.85 -4.81 8.20
CA ILE A 151 29.84 -3.95 7.58
C ILE A 151 29.76 -2.64 8.35
N GLN A 152 30.11 -1.54 7.67
CA GLN A 152 30.11 -0.18 8.19
C GLN A 152 28.93 0.60 7.59
N PRO A 153 27.76 0.60 8.27
CA PRO A 153 26.54 1.17 7.73
C PRO A 153 26.66 2.70 7.64
N VAL A 154 26.15 3.26 6.53
CA VAL A 154 26.02 4.71 6.37
C VAL A 154 24.59 5.19 6.59
N ALA A 155 23.61 4.28 6.43
CA ALA A 155 22.21 4.56 6.70
C ALA A 155 21.87 4.22 8.15
N LYS A 156 20.93 4.97 8.73
CA LYS A 156 20.32 4.61 10.02
C LYS A 156 19.57 3.27 9.91
N TYR A 157 19.58 2.50 10.99
CA TYR A 157 18.89 1.21 11.09
C TYR A 157 18.33 0.97 12.49
N SER A 158 17.24 0.20 12.56
CA SER A 158 16.62 -0.25 13.81
C SER A 158 17.27 -1.53 14.33
N ARG A 159 16.99 -1.90 15.59
CA ARG A 159 17.33 -3.23 16.14
C ARG A 159 16.26 -4.30 15.91
N SER A 160 15.18 -3.97 15.20
CA SER A 160 14.15 -4.96 14.80
C SER A 160 14.68 -5.91 13.73
N GLY A 161 13.97 -7.03 13.52
CA GLY A 161 14.35 -8.05 12.54
C GLY A 161 14.59 -7.48 11.14
N SER A 162 15.52 -8.08 10.39
CA SER A 162 15.91 -7.61 9.05
C SER A 162 14.93 -8.05 7.95
N TYR A 163 14.26 -9.19 8.11
CA TYR A 163 13.48 -9.83 7.04
C TYR A 163 11.97 -9.83 7.31
N PRO A 164 11.14 -9.39 6.34
CA PRO A 164 11.51 -8.71 5.09
C PRO A 164 11.95 -7.25 5.33
N SER A 165 12.49 -6.58 4.30
CA SER A 165 12.85 -5.16 4.37
C SER A 165 11.61 -4.26 4.30
N GLY A 166 11.36 -3.47 5.35
CA GLY A 166 10.25 -2.51 5.39
C GLY A 166 10.42 -1.35 4.40
N HIS A 167 11.63 -0.80 4.27
CA HIS A 167 11.96 0.21 3.25
C HIS A 167 11.70 -0.30 1.83
N ALA A 168 12.07 -1.56 1.54
CA ALA A 168 11.80 -2.16 0.24
C ALA A 168 10.29 -2.35 0.04
N THR A 169 9.56 -2.91 1.02
CA THR A 169 8.09 -3.02 0.97
C THR A 169 7.44 -1.68 0.67
N PHE A 170 7.83 -0.62 1.38
CA PHE A 170 7.32 0.73 1.15
C PHE A 170 7.60 1.23 -0.27
N SER A 171 8.87 1.14 -0.72
CA SER A 171 9.27 1.69 -2.02
C SER A 171 8.58 0.99 -3.19
N PHE A 172 8.46 -0.34 -3.16
CA PHE A 172 7.79 -1.11 -4.20
C PHE A 172 6.27 -0.98 -4.14
N LEU A 173 5.67 -0.95 -2.94
CA LEU A 173 4.22 -0.73 -2.79
C LEU A 173 3.85 0.66 -3.31
N SER A 174 4.67 1.65 -2.95
CA SER A 174 4.50 3.02 -3.46
C SER A 174 4.64 3.06 -4.97
N ALA A 175 5.64 2.40 -5.54
CA ALA A 175 5.81 2.37 -6.99
C ALA A 175 4.64 1.72 -7.74
N ILE A 176 4.08 0.62 -7.23
CA ILE A 176 2.92 -0.03 -7.86
C ILE A 176 1.75 0.94 -7.92
N VAL A 177 1.37 1.54 -6.77
CA VAL A 177 0.23 2.47 -6.72
C VAL A 177 0.52 3.76 -7.50
N LEU A 178 1.74 4.29 -7.41
CA LEU A 178 2.12 5.51 -8.11
C LEU A 178 2.16 5.33 -9.63
N ALA A 179 2.55 4.15 -10.11
CA ALA A 179 2.50 3.79 -11.53
C ALA A 179 1.05 3.68 -12.04
N ASP A 180 0.09 3.29 -11.20
CA ASP A 180 -1.34 3.33 -11.56
C ASP A 180 -1.88 4.77 -11.62
N LEU A 181 -1.33 5.68 -10.80
CA LEU A 181 -1.70 7.11 -10.83
C LEU A 181 -1.06 7.86 -12.02
N LEU A 182 0.18 7.50 -12.36
CA LEU A 182 1.02 8.11 -13.40
C LEU A 182 1.59 7.04 -14.36
N PRO A 183 0.75 6.36 -15.16
CA PRO A 183 1.18 5.29 -16.06
C PRO A 183 2.24 5.76 -17.07
N GLU A 184 2.23 7.04 -17.43
CA GLU A 184 3.19 7.67 -18.33
C GLU A 184 4.62 7.68 -17.76
N LYS A 185 4.78 7.45 -16.45
CA LYS A 185 6.08 7.40 -15.75
C LYS A 185 6.41 6.03 -15.15
N SER A 186 5.65 4.99 -15.50
CA SER A 186 5.73 3.67 -14.84
C SER A 186 7.14 3.09 -14.83
N GLU A 187 7.85 3.12 -15.95
CA GLU A 187 9.23 2.61 -16.04
C GLU A 187 10.18 3.36 -15.09
N GLN A 188 10.14 4.70 -15.07
CA GLN A 188 11.01 5.48 -14.19
C GLN A 188 10.65 5.29 -12.72
N ILE A 189 9.36 5.13 -12.40
CA ILE A 189 8.87 4.84 -11.05
C ILE A 189 9.43 3.50 -10.55
N PHE A 190 9.33 2.43 -11.34
CA PHE A 190 9.86 1.13 -10.93
C PHE A 190 11.39 1.12 -10.86
N ALA A 191 12.08 1.81 -11.76
CA ALA A 191 13.53 1.98 -11.69
C ALA A 191 13.94 2.69 -10.38
N ARG A 192 13.21 3.75 -9.99
CA ARG A 192 13.47 4.47 -8.75
C ARG A 192 13.19 3.65 -7.50
N ALA A 193 12.11 2.86 -7.47
CA ALA A 193 11.84 1.95 -6.35
C ALA A 193 12.90 0.86 -6.20
N ARG A 194 13.41 0.33 -7.33
CA ARG A 194 14.53 -0.61 -7.32
C ARG A 194 15.77 0.00 -6.68
N GLU A 195 16.16 1.19 -7.12
CA GLU A 195 17.29 1.93 -6.54
C GLU A 195 17.07 2.20 -5.04
N PHE A 196 15.86 2.60 -4.63
CA PHE A 196 15.51 2.83 -3.22
C PHE A 196 15.74 1.56 -2.38
N GLY A 197 15.30 0.40 -2.87
CA GLY A 197 15.54 -0.88 -2.22
C GLY A 197 17.03 -1.24 -2.16
N GLU A 198 17.75 -1.10 -3.27
CA GLU A 198 19.19 -1.38 -3.38
C GLU A 198 20.03 -0.48 -2.49
N ASN A 199 19.61 0.78 -2.31
CA ASN A 199 20.21 1.73 -1.39
C ASN A 199 20.23 1.23 0.06
N ARG A 200 19.36 0.29 0.44
CA ARG A 200 19.41 -0.36 1.77
C ARG A 200 20.51 -1.40 1.89
N VAL A 201 20.90 -2.03 0.77
CA VAL A 201 22.05 -2.94 0.70
C VAL A 201 23.34 -2.15 0.65
N ILE A 202 23.42 -1.14 -0.23
CA ILE A 202 24.57 -0.22 -0.32
C ILE A 202 24.81 0.51 1.01
N GLY A 203 23.72 0.89 1.67
CA GLY A 203 23.72 1.51 2.99
C GLY A 203 24.18 0.58 4.13
N GLY A 204 24.25 -0.73 3.86
CA GLY A 204 24.74 -1.75 4.80
C GLY A 204 23.70 -2.25 5.80
N VAL A 205 22.39 -2.02 5.59
CA VAL A 205 21.36 -2.19 6.66
C VAL A 205 20.33 -3.29 6.38
N HIS A 206 20.30 -3.81 5.16
CA HIS A 206 19.48 -4.95 4.74
C HIS A 206 20.28 -5.86 3.79
N TYR A 207 20.01 -7.16 3.84
CA TYR A 207 20.54 -8.12 2.87
C TYR A 207 19.78 -8.01 1.53
N PRO A 208 20.37 -8.38 0.39
CA PRO A 208 19.66 -8.47 -0.90
C PRO A 208 18.35 -9.26 -0.83
N SER A 209 18.34 -10.38 -0.10
CA SER A 209 17.15 -11.21 0.09
C SER A 209 16.06 -10.54 0.94
N ASP A 210 16.41 -9.65 1.88
CA ASP A 210 15.41 -8.86 2.61
C ASP A 210 14.68 -7.91 1.66
N VAL A 211 15.42 -7.29 0.73
CA VAL A 211 14.88 -6.37 -0.27
C VAL A 211 13.97 -7.12 -1.25
N ALA A 212 14.43 -8.26 -1.76
CA ALA A 212 13.63 -9.11 -2.64
C ALA A 212 12.34 -9.59 -1.96
N ALA A 213 12.40 -9.94 -0.67
CA ALA A 213 11.21 -10.31 0.09
C ALA A 213 10.28 -9.12 0.34
N GLY A 214 10.81 -7.92 0.58
CA GLY A 214 10.03 -6.70 0.69
C GLY A 214 9.28 -6.37 -0.61
N GLN A 215 9.94 -6.53 -1.78
CA GLN A 215 9.28 -6.41 -3.07
C GLN A 215 8.12 -7.40 -3.23
N ARG A 216 8.34 -8.69 -2.92
CA ARG A 216 7.26 -9.70 -2.98
C ARG A 216 6.10 -9.35 -2.05
N LEU A 217 6.40 -8.90 -0.83
CA LEU A 217 5.37 -8.48 0.13
C LEU A 217 4.58 -7.28 -0.39
N ALA A 218 5.25 -6.29 -0.97
CA ALA A 218 4.61 -5.14 -1.59
C ALA A 218 3.63 -5.56 -2.69
N THR A 219 4.04 -6.48 -3.58
CA THR A 219 3.16 -7.01 -4.63
C THR A 219 1.93 -7.70 -4.06
N LEU A 220 2.10 -8.53 -3.01
CA LEU A 220 0.97 -9.16 -2.32
C LEU A 220 0.00 -8.09 -1.79
N ILE A 221 0.51 -7.13 -1.02
CA ILE A 221 -0.30 -6.05 -0.43
C ILE A 221 -1.05 -5.29 -1.52
N ALA A 222 -0.35 -4.90 -2.59
CA ALA A 222 -0.91 -4.13 -3.69
C ALA A 222 -2.08 -4.85 -4.37
N VAL A 223 -2.03 -6.18 -4.50
CA VAL A 223 -3.16 -6.97 -5.06
C VAL A 223 -4.36 -6.95 -4.12
N LEU A 224 -4.13 -7.09 -2.82
CA LEU A 224 -5.19 -7.27 -1.83
C LEU A 224 -5.93 -5.97 -1.52
N ILE A 225 -5.22 -4.84 -1.48
CA ILE A 225 -5.84 -3.53 -1.21
C ILE A 225 -6.82 -3.09 -2.31
N GLN A 226 -6.73 -3.65 -3.53
CA GLN A 226 -7.64 -3.31 -4.65
C GLN A 226 -9.10 -3.59 -4.32
N GLN A 227 -9.36 -4.54 -3.40
CA GLN A 227 -10.72 -4.88 -2.97
C GLN A 227 -11.21 -4.03 -1.79
N ASN A 228 -10.36 -3.16 -1.22
CA ASN A 228 -10.71 -2.32 -0.08
C ASN A 228 -11.43 -1.04 -0.56
N PRO A 229 -12.70 -0.78 -0.16
CA PRO A 229 -13.43 0.42 -0.59
C PRO A 229 -12.78 1.74 -0.17
N ALA A 230 -12.14 1.79 1.01
CA ALA A 230 -11.44 2.98 1.48
C ALA A 230 -10.20 3.26 0.61
N PHE A 231 -9.46 2.22 0.22
CA PHE A 231 -8.37 2.38 -0.75
C PHE A 231 -8.87 2.91 -2.08
N GLN A 232 -9.97 2.36 -2.62
CA GLN A 232 -10.53 2.82 -3.90
C GLN A 232 -10.94 4.30 -3.84
N GLN A 233 -11.53 4.74 -2.72
CA GLN A 233 -11.90 6.13 -2.49
C GLN A 233 -10.67 7.05 -2.43
N ASP A 234 -9.68 6.72 -1.59
CA ASP A 234 -8.46 7.51 -1.44
C ASP A 234 -7.62 7.55 -2.72
N PHE A 235 -7.55 6.42 -3.44
CA PHE A 235 -6.90 6.31 -4.74
C PHE A 235 -7.55 7.23 -5.77
N ALA A 236 -8.88 7.21 -5.89
CA ALA A 236 -9.60 8.08 -6.82
C ALA A 236 -9.38 9.56 -6.51
N ALA A 237 -9.39 9.93 -5.23
CA ALA A 237 -9.16 11.30 -4.78
C ALA A 237 -7.71 11.77 -5.04
N ALA A 238 -6.72 10.95 -4.69
CA ALA A 238 -5.31 11.22 -4.96
C ALA A 238 -5.02 11.28 -6.47
N ARG A 239 -5.67 10.44 -7.28
CA ARG A 239 -5.54 10.47 -8.74
C ARG A 239 -6.02 11.79 -9.32
N ALA A 240 -7.20 12.25 -8.92
CA ALA A 240 -7.73 13.53 -9.38
C ALA A 240 -6.79 14.70 -9.00
N GLU A 241 -6.35 14.73 -7.74
CA GLU A 241 -5.41 15.75 -7.23
C GLU A 241 -4.08 15.75 -7.99
N LEU A 242 -3.43 14.59 -8.06
CA LEU A 242 -2.11 14.45 -8.66
C LEU A 242 -2.14 14.77 -10.16
N ARG A 243 -3.13 14.26 -10.89
CA ARG A 243 -3.22 14.49 -12.33
C ARG A 243 -3.52 15.95 -12.64
N ALA A 244 -4.41 16.59 -11.89
CA ALA A 244 -4.64 18.03 -12.00
C ALA A 244 -3.36 18.84 -11.71
N ALA A 245 -2.64 18.52 -10.64
CA ALA A 245 -1.39 19.21 -10.27
C ALA A 245 -0.27 19.02 -11.31
N MET A 246 -0.28 17.91 -12.05
CA MET A 246 0.70 17.60 -13.11
C MET A 246 0.24 18.03 -14.51
N ASN A 247 -0.93 18.67 -14.65
CA ASN A 247 -1.56 19.01 -15.93
C ASN A 247 -1.75 17.78 -16.85
N LEU A 248 -2.16 16.66 -16.26
CA LEU A 248 -2.43 15.40 -16.96
C LEU A 248 -3.95 15.17 -17.08
N PRO A 249 -4.41 14.51 -18.16
CA PRO A 249 -5.84 14.29 -18.41
C PRO A 249 -6.50 13.32 -17.42
#